data_AF-A0A4Q7R892-F1
#
_entry.id   AF-A0A4Q7R892-F1
#
_cell.length_a   1.000
_cell.length_b   1.000
_cell.length_c   1.000
_cell.angle_alpha   90.00
_cell.angle_beta   90.00
_cell.angle_gamma   90.00
#
_symmetry.space_group_name_H-M   'P 1'
#
loop_
_entity.id
_entity.type
_entity.pdbx_description
1 polymer ?
#
loop_
_entity_poly.entity_id
_entity_poly.type
_entity_poly.pdbx_seq_one_letter_code
_entity_poly.pdbx_strand_id
1 'polypeptide(L)'
;MLRRVAGDMALRPRDFTIREHRQRRREVDVFALHTDSLLVEIKHPAGAEGGVLMSYRTCRNRDDWTGGRENAVAVESLSSDQGYATLVATLRVVAGRRG
;
A
#
# COMPACT_ATOMS: atom_id res chain seq x y z
N MET A 1 3.60 8.56 5.41
CA MET A 1 4.02 7.34 4.66
C MET A 1 3.50 7.31 3.22
N LEU A 2 2.19 7.13 2.98
CA LEU A 2 1.66 6.89 1.62
C LEU A 2 1.99 7.98 0.59
N ARG A 3 2.07 9.25 0.99
CA ARG A 3 2.53 10.33 0.09
C ARG A 3 4.00 10.17 -0.32
N ARG A 4 4.86 9.68 0.58
CA ARG A 4 6.26 9.36 0.28
C ARG A 4 6.33 8.21 -0.73
N VAL A 5 5.57 7.14 -0.49
CA VAL A 5 5.44 6.02 -1.44
C VAL A 5 4.96 6.52 -2.81
N ALA A 6 3.98 7.42 -2.87
CA ALA A 6 3.50 7.98 -4.12
C ALA A 6 4.61 8.75 -4.87
N GLY A 7 5.37 9.57 -4.16
CA GLY A 7 6.51 10.31 -4.72
C GLY A 7 7.62 9.39 -5.22
N ASP A 8 8.00 8.39 -4.42
CA ASP A 8 9.03 7.42 -4.77
C ASP A 8 8.57 6.44 -5.86
N MET A 9 7.26 6.31 -6.10
CA MET A 9 6.68 5.61 -7.23
C MET A 9 6.53 6.51 -8.48
N ALA A 10 7.02 7.76 -8.42
CA ALA A 10 6.91 8.77 -9.46
C ALA A 10 5.46 9.03 -9.93
N LEU A 11 4.49 8.91 -9.03
CA LEU A 11 3.07 9.11 -9.33
C LEU A 11 2.74 10.60 -9.37
N ARG A 12 1.98 11.03 -10.39
CA ARG A 12 1.40 12.38 -10.40
C ARG A 12 0.20 12.41 -9.45
N PRO A 13 -0.17 13.57 -8.89
CA PRO A 13 -1.33 13.69 -7.99
C PRO A 13 -2.65 13.16 -8.57
N ARG A 14 -2.80 13.13 -9.89
CA ARG A 14 -3.97 12.57 -10.59
C ARG A 14 -3.94 11.06 -10.76
N ASP A 15 -2.77 10.43 -10.63
CA ASP A 15 -2.57 9.00 -10.88
C ASP A 15 -2.92 8.15 -9.64
N PHE A 16 -3.20 8.79 -8.51
CA PHE A 16 -3.53 8.11 -7.27
C PHE A 16 -4.58 8.86 -6.45
N THR A 17 -5.25 8.11 -5.58
CA THR A 17 -6.10 8.65 -4.53
C THR A 17 -5.65 8.06 -3.20
N ILE A 18 -5.49 8.91 -2.18
CA ILE A 18 -5.32 8.44 -0.80
C ILE A 18 -6.68 8.51 -0.11
N ARG A 19 -7.11 7.40 0.48
CA ARG A 19 -8.37 7.30 1.21
C ARG A 19 -8.12 6.74 2.59
N GLU A 20 -8.84 7.28 3.55
CA GLU A 20 -8.94 6.72 4.90
C GLU A 20 -10.34 6.16 5.06
N HIS A 21 -10.44 4.94 5.59
CA HIS A 21 -11.72 4.37 5.97
C HIS A 21 -11.56 3.48 7.20
N ARG A 22 -12.57 3.50 8.07
CA ARG A 22 -12.61 2.66 9.24
C ARG A 22 -13.44 1.41 8.97
N GLN A 23 -12.82 0.23 9.13
CA GLN A 23 -13.53 -1.03 9.13
C GLN A 23 -14.23 -1.22 10.47
N ARG A 24 -15.45 -0.66 10.60
CA ARG A 24 -16.21 -0.60 11.85
C ARG A 24 -16.33 -1.94 12.58
N ARG A 25 -16.52 -3.05 11.86
CA ARG A 25 -16.65 -4.39 12.46
C ARG A 25 -15.37 -4.90 13.15
N ARG A 26 -14.22 -4.36 12.80
CA ARG A 26 -12.91 -4.80 13.30
C ARG A 26 -12.15 -3.71 14.06
N GLU A 27 -12.73 -2.52 14.15
CA GLU A 27 -12.07 -1.33 14.70
C GLU A 27 -10.68 -1.07 14.11
N VAL A 28 -10.53 -1.29 12.80
CA VAL A 28 -9.28 -1.07 12.07
C VAL A 28 -9.40 0.19 11.24
N ASP A 29 -8.47 1.13 11.42
CA ASP A 29 -8.32 2.26 10.51
C ASP A 29 -7.45 1.84 9.32
N VAL A 30 -7.94 2.08 8.11
CA VAL A 30 -7.29 1.65 6.88
C VAL A 30 -6.98 2.87 6.03
N PHE A 31 -5.69 3.06 5.74
CA PHE A 31 -5.18 4.07 4.83
C PHE A 31 -4.78 3.40 3.52
N ALA A 32 -5.39 3.82 2.43
CA ALA A 32 -5.21 3.22 1.12
C ALA A 32 -4.64 4.23 0.12
N LEU A 33 -3.55 3.88 -0.57
CA LEU A 33 -3.11 4.53 -1.80
C LEU A 33 -3.58 3.69 -2.98
N HIS A 34 -4.48 4.24 -3.78
CA HIS A 34 -5.10 3.53 -4.89
C HIS A 34 -4.75 4.19 -6.22
N THR A 35 -4.18 3.41 -7.14
CA THR A 35 -3.86 3.76 -8.52
C THR A 35 -4.57 2.79 -9.47
N ASP A 36 -4.48 3.02 -10.78
CA ASP A 36 -5.14 2.14 -11.75
C ASP A 36 -4.56 0.71 -11.79
N SER A 37 -3.29 0.54 -11.40
CA SER A 37 -2.58 -0.75 -11.44
C SER A 37 -2.21 -1.33 -10.07
N LEU A 38 -2.41 -0.57 -8.99
CA LEU A 38 -1.94 -0.95 -7.66
C LEU A 38 -2.80 -0.31 -6.57
N LEU A 39 -3.13 -1.10 -5.55
CA LEU A 39 -3.71 -0.67 -4.29
C LEU A 39 -2.76 -1.04 -3.15
N VAL A 40 -2.31 -0.05 -2.39
CA VAL A 40 -1.46 -0.23 -1.21
C VAL A 40 -2.27 0.16 0.02
N GLU A 41 -2.33 -0.72 1.01
CA GLU A 41 -3.11 -0.52 2.23
C GLU A 41 -2.23 -0.61 3.47
N ILE A 42 -2.48 0.29 4.40
CA ILE A 42 -1.92 0.30 5.75
C ILE A 42 -3.10 0.17 6.70
N LYS A 43 -3.13 -0.93 7.46
CA LYS A 43 -4.15 -1.25 8.45
C LYS A 43 -3.58 -0.97 9.83
N HIS A 44 -4.30 -0.18 10.61
CA HIS A 44 -3.98 0.15 11.99
C HIS A 44 -5.08 -0.38 12.89
N PRO A 45 -4.93 -1.59 13.48
CA PRO A 45 -5.89 -2.13 14.43
C PRO A 45 -5.95 -1.27 15.69
N ALA A 46 -7.14 -1.07 16.26
CA ALA A 46 -7.28 -0.50 17.59
C ALA A 46 -6.69 -1.45 18.66
N GLY A 47 -5.96 -0.90 19.64
CA GLY A 47 -5.39 -1.68 20.77
C GLY A 47 -4.00 -2.27 20.51
N ALA A 48 -3.16 -1.59 19.71
CA ALA A 48 -1.92 -2.03 19.09
C ALA A 48 -0.83 -2.68 19.97
N GLU A 49 -1.05 -3.91 20.44
CA GLU A 49 0.05 -4.86 20.70
C GLU A 49 0.56 -5.51 19.39
N GLY A 50 -0.26 -5.54 18.33
CA GLY A 50 0.02 -6.23 17.07
C GLY A 50 0.66 -5.40 15.95
N GLY A 51 0.95 -4.12 16.19
CA GLY A 51 1.60 -3.24 15.22
C GLY A 51 0.75 -2.85 14.00
N VAL A 52 1.35 -2.02 13.13
CA VAL A 52 0.76 -1.64 11.84
C VAL A 52 0.93 -2.79 10.86
N LEU A 53 -0.08 -3.06 10.03
CA LEU A 53 0.01 -4.05 8.95
C LEU A 53 0.00 -3.33 7.60
N MET A 54 0.89 -3.72 6.70
CA MET A 54 0.92 -3.18 5.34
C MET A 54 0.68 -4.30 4.34
N SER A 55 -0.03 -4.01 3.26
CA SER A 55 -0.23 -4.94 2.16
C SER A 55 -0.40 -4.22 0.82
N TYR A 56 -0.24 -4.94 -0.27
CA TYR A 56 -0.58 -4.44 -1.60
C TYR A 56 -1.32 -5.46 -2.46
N ARG A 57 -2.07 -4.94 -3.42
CA ARG A 57 -2.84 -5.68 -4.41
C ARG A 57 -2.61 -5.08 -5.80
N THR A 58 -2.53 -5.93 -6.81
CA THR A 58 -2.53 -5.50 -8.21
C THR A 58 -3.95 -5.15 -8.63
N CYS A 59 -4.07 -4.07 -9.39
CA CYS A 59 -5.33 -3.61 -9.92
C CYS A 59 -5.28 -3.57 -11.45
N ARG A 60 -6.46 -3.52 -12.07
CA ARG A 60 -6.63 -3.10 -13.47
C ARG A 60 -7.79 -2.13 -13.52
N ASN A 61 -7.56 -0.90 -13.94
CA ASN A 61 -8.55 0.18 -13.90
C ASN A 61 -9.17 0.37 -12.50
N ARG A 62 -8.37 0.21 -11.44
CA ARG A 62 -8.80 0.27 -10.02
C ARG A 62 -9.68 -0.88 -9.54
N ASP A 63 -9.91 -1.88 -10.39
CA ASP A 63 -10.53 -3.13 -9.98
C ASP A 63 -9.45 -4.09 -9.47
N ASP A 64 -9.72 -4.73 -8.33
CA ASP A 64 -8.80 -5.69 -7.73
C ASP A 64 -8.65 -6.92 -8.64
N TRP A 65 -7.41 -7.17 -9.08
CA TRP A 65 -7.04 -8.27 -9.96
C TRP A 65 -6.28 -9.39 -9.25
N THR A 66 -6.12 -9.29 -7.93
CA THR A 66 -5.50 -10.34 -7.11
C THR A 66 -6.47 -11.46 -6.72
N GLY A 67 -7.74 -11.37 -7.10
CA GLY A 67 -8.78 -12.27 -6.61
C GLY A 67 -9.02 -12.15 -5.10
N GLY A 68 -8.74 -10.98 -4.52
CA GLY A 68 -8.84 -10.72 -3.08
C GLY A 68 -7.62 -11.17 -2.26
N ARG A 69 -6.52 -11.59 -2.90
CA ARG A 69 -5.30 -11.98 -2.22
C ARG A 69 -4.45 -10.76 -1.89
N GLU A 70 -4.30 -10.49 -0.60
CA GLU A 70 -3.42 -9.42 -0.12
C GLU A 70 -1.96 -9.92 -0.05
N ASN A 71 -1.02 -9.14 -0.60
CA ASN A 71 0.41 -9.40 -0.41
C ASN A 71 0.87 -8.64 0.83
N ALA A 72 1.03 -9.36 1.95
CA ALA A 72 1.50 -8.78 3.19
C ALA A 72 2.95 -8.26 3.05
N VAL A 73 3.21 -7.10 3.64
CA VAL A 73 4.52 -6.47 3.72
C VAL A 73 4.93 -6.46 5.19
N ALA A 74 6.07 -7.05 5.50
CA ALA A 74 6.67 -7.00 6.82
C ALA A 74 7.01 -5.55 7.16
N VAL A 75 6.37 -4.98 8.18
CA VAL A 75 6.55 -3.56 8.55
C VAL A 75 7.95 -3.32 9.10
N GLU A 76 8.61 -4.34 9.63
CA GLU A 76 10.02 -4.32 10.03
C GLU A 76 10.93 -3.96 8.85
N SER A 77 10.57 -4.36 7.63
CA SER A 77 11.33 -3.99 6.42
C SER A 77 11.25 -2.50 6.11
N LEU A 78 10.24 -1.78 6.62
CA LEU A 78 10.12 -0.32 6.49
C LEU A 78 11.02 0.43 7.46
N SER A 79 11.56 -0.25 8.49
CA SER A 79 12.42 0.38 9.51
C SER A 79 13.83 0.70 9.00
N SER A 80 14.21 0.18 7.82
CA SER A 80 15.50 0.44 7.18
C SER A 80 15.31 1.08 5.81
N ASP A 81 16.25 1.94 5.41
CA ASP A 81 16.25 2.55 4.08
C ASP A 81 16.36 1.50 2.97
N GLN A 82 17.16 0.44 3.19
CA GLN A 82 17.32 -0.65 2.22
C GLN A 82 16.02 -1.45 2.04
N GLY A 83 15.34 -1.81 3.14
CA GLY A 83 14.08 -2.53 3.05
C GLY A 83 12.98 -1.69 2.43
N TYR A 84 12.93 -0.39 2.74
CA TYR A 84 12.03 0.56 2.09
C TYR A 84 12.32 0.68 0.57
N ALA A 85 13.58 0.83 0.18
CA ALA A 85 13.96 0.89 -1.24
C ALA A 85 13.58 -0.40 -2.00
N THR A 86 13.79 -1.56 -1.37
CA THR A 86 13.40 -2.88 -1.90
C THR A 86 11.89 -2.98 -2.11
N LEU A 87 11.09 -2.47 -1.16
CA LEU A 87 9.64 -2.40 -1.28
C LEU A 87 9.24 -1.51 -2.46
N VAL A 88 9.76 -0.29 -2.55
CA VAL A 88 9.43 0.63 -3.65
C VAL A 88 9.79 0.02 -5.00
N ALA A 89 10.98 -0.59 -5.12
CA ALA A 89 11.39 -1.29 -6.33
C ALA A 89 10.42 -2.42 -6.70
N THR A 90 9.98 -3.20 -5.70
CA THR A 90 8.97 -4.25 -5.90
C THR A 90 7.66 -3.66 -6.41
N LEU A 91 7.11 -2.65 -5.73
CA LEU A 91 5.86 -1.99 -6.10
C LEU A 91 5.91 -1.41 -7.53
N ARG A 92 7.04 -0.81 -7.94
CA ARG A 92 7.25 -0.32 -9.30
C ARG A 92 7.13 -1.45 -10.33
N VAL A 93 7.76 -2.59 -10.07
CA VAL A 93 7.68 -3.77 -10.94
C VAL A 93 6.24 -4.28 -11.02
N VAL A 94 5.55 -4.46 -9.89
CA VAL A 94 4.18 -5.00 -9.90
C VAL A 94 3.18 -4.03 -10.52
N ALA A 95 3.41 -2.72 -10.38
CA ALA A 95 2.60 -1.68 -11.01
C ALA A 95 2.87 -1.51 -12.52
N GLY A 96 3.78 -2.30 -13.11
CA GLY A 96 4.18 -2.19 -14.52
C GLY A 96 5.00 -0.93 -14.84
N ARG A 97 5.52 -0.25 -13.82
CA ARG A 97 6.28 0.99 -13.93
C ARG A 97 7.78 0.67 -13.87
N ARG A 98 8.34 0.16 -14.97
CA ARG A 98 9.79 0.06 -15.14
C ARG A 98 10.34 1.43 -15.54
N GLY A 99 11.03 2.09 -14.62
CA GLY A 99 11.62 3.42 -14.78
C GLY A 99 12.52 3.75 -13.61
#